data_AF-A0A5J6SJN7-F1
#
_entry.id   AF-A0A5J6SJN7-F1
#
_cell.length_a   1.000
_cell.length_b   1.000
_cell.length_c   1.000
_cell.angle_alpha   90.00
_cell.angle_beta   90.00
_cell.angle_gamma   90.00
#
_symmetry.space_group_name_H-M   'P 1'
#
loop_
_entity.id
_entity.type
_entity.pdbx_description
1 polymer ?
#
loop_
_entity_poly.entity_id
_entity_poly.type
_entity_poly.pdbx_seq_one_letter_code
_entity_poly.pdbx_strand_id
1 'polypeptide(L)'
;MKKKKWKKSVVAVAIAASLLTNSNVSFAYSTIQETIDKAKIDMNEAANAYVKPAENGRIVSSQELYQVLKLAKENYKNARSLVIKSDRPNKEGILKELDTLYNEKLTKGLIPYMDAFNYVVKYLNPIMDEIKQAESEKDWVELEKAYQKLSVQLNTRTDILYRFTGKVTRDLLIEQYKKPANLKLDQLNVPVAIYEKVKEVETLTALGKTKEANKTLKTILPLIEKLPTEKTFPMIKELIKEIESTGKAAGLVILFPTSVSLTSNGNSENDKKNTDVGEGTTSNNAAARTVTTLINALPLPSKVNVSDGVAIYAARVAYEKLTTVQKAMVDITRLTEAEKVFEVVKDKAINEQQAKVVIFLIEELPVAVDIKVAHEAQIKEARATYEKLTSVQKALVGNITALEVAEQALMNCF
;
A
#
# COMPACT_ATOMS: atom_id res chain seq x y z
N MET A 1 51.26 28.75 -1.39
CA MET A 1 50.73 28.60 -0.02
C MET A 1 49.21 28.43 -0.11
N LYS A 2 48.44 27.55 0.55
CA LYS A 2 48.62 26.38 1.42
C LYS A 2 47.31 25.57 1.23
N LYS A 3 47.39 24.30 0.82
CA LYS A 3 46.23 23.37 0.77
C LYS A 3 45.78 23.07 2.20
N LYS A 4 44.57 23.48 2.60
CA LYS A 4 43.99 23.12 3.92
C LYS A 4 43.31 21.75 3.81
N LYS A 5 44.04 20.71 4.20
CA LYS A 5 43.51 19.36 4.45
C LYS A 5 42.55 19.44 5.65
N TRP A 6 41.27 19.17 5.44
CA TRP A 6 40.35 18.85 6.53
C TRP A 6 40.73 17.48 7.08
N LYS A 7 41.39 17.48 8.24
CA LYS A 7 41.63 16.28 9.03
C LYS A 7 40.28 15.86 9.60
N LYS A 8 39.76 14.71 9.14
CA LYS A 8 38.74 13.96 9.87
C LYS A 8 39.36 13.57 11.20
N SER A 9 38.96 14.22 12.29
CA SER A 9 39.26 13.73 13.63
C SER A 9 38.44 12.46 13.83
N VAL A 10 39.06 11.33 13.55
CA VAL A 10 38.67 10.03 14.08
C VAL A 10 38.84 10.15 15.59
N VAL A 11 37.74 10.40 16.30
CA VAL A 11 37.70 10.10 17.73
C VAL A 11 37.62 8.58 17.82
N ALA A 12 38.79 7.96 17.88
CA ALA A 12 38.92 6.59 18.32
C ALA A 12 38.54 6.56 19.81
N VAL A 13 37.25 6.40 20.11
CA VAL A 13 36.84 5.96 21.43
C VAL A 13 37.26 4.50 21.53
N ALA A 14 38.23 4.27 22.40
CA ALA A 14 38.75 2.97 22.76
C ALA A 14 37.58 2.00 22.99
N ILE A 15 37.57 0.96 22.18
CA ILE A 15 36.65 -0.16 22.28
C ILE A 15 36.89 -0.77 23.67
N ALA A 16 35.89 -0.75 24.55
CA ALA A 16 35.84 -1.67 25.68
C ALA A 16 35.53 -3.10 25.19
N ALA A 17 36.31 -3.57 24.21
CA ALA A 17 36.49 -4.98 23.84
C ALA A 17 37.82 -5.50 24.39
N SER A 18 38.51 -4.72 25.23
CA SER A 18 39.69 -5.15 25.97
C SER A 18 39.30 -6.00 27.18
N LEU A 19 38.65 -7.16 26.95
CA LEU A 19 38.70 -8.35 27.82
C LEU A 19 38.41 -9.66 27.07
N LEU A 20 38.10 -9.65 25.77
CA LEU A 20 38.08 -10.89 24.98
C LEU A 20 39.49 -11.22 24.48
N THR A 21 40.34 -11.63 25.41
CA THR A 21 41.46 -12.48 25.04
C THR A 21 40.86 -13.78 24.52
N ASN A 22 41.02 -14.03 23.21
CA ASN A 22 40.91 -15.36 22.63
C ASN A 22 41.98 -16.22 23.30
N SER A 23 41.62 -16.78 24.43
CA SER A 23 42.31 -17.91 24.99
C SER A 23 41.27 -19.03 25.05
N ASN A 24 41.47 -20.06 24.23
CA ASN A 24 40.92 -21.39 24.49
C ASN A 24 41.59 -21.99 25.74
N VAL A 25 41.85 -21.17 26.76
CA VAL A 25 42.26 -21.63 28.06
C VAL A 25 40.97 -22.05 28.72
N SER A 26 40.79 -23.37 28.76
CA SER A 26 40.04 -24.00 29.84
C SER A 26 40.58 -23.44 31.15
N PHE A 27 40.02 -22.33 31.62
CA PHE A 27 40.20 -21.92 33.00
C PHE A 27 39.45 -22.97 33.81
N ALA A 28 40.18 -23.99 34.24
CA ALA A 28 39.73 -24.83 35.34
C ALA A 28 39.54 -23.88 36.53
N TYR A 29 38.29 -23.44 36.75
CA TYR A 29 37.93 -22.65 37.92
C TYR A 29 38.39 -23.43 39.15
N SER A 30 39.11 -22.75 40.03
CA SER A 30 39.71 -23.38 41.19
C SER A 30 38.64 -23.77 42.22
N THR A 31 37.46 -23.11 42.19
CA THR A 31 36.34 -23.41 43.08
C THR A 31 34.96 -23.42 42.40
N ILE A 32 34.00 -24.11 43.04
CA ILE A 32 32.58 -24.12 42.64
C ILE A 32 31.99 -22.70 42.73
N GLN A 33 32.45 -21.87 43.67
CA GLN A 33 31.97 -20.50 43.84
C GLN A 33 32.36 -19.61 42.65
N GLU A 34 33.61 -19.70 42.19
CA GLU A 34 34.07 -18.97 40.99
C GLU A 34 33.24 -19.32 39.75
N THR A 35 32.86 -20.59 39.60
CA THR A 35 32.04 -21.03 38.46
C THR A 35 30.62 -20.43 38.53
N ILE A 36 30.04 -20.34 39.73
CA ILE A 36 28.73 -19.70 39.95
C ILE A 36 28.80 -18.21 39.63
N ASP A 37 29.82 -17.52 40.17
CA ASP A 37 29.98 -16.07 39.98
C ASP A 37 30.22 -15.74 38.52
N LYS A 38 31.03 -16.54 37.82
CA LYS A 38 31.22 -16.39 36.38
C LYS A 38 29.92 -16.58 35.59
N ALA A 39 29.13 -17.61 35.90
CA ALA A 39 27.83 -17.80 35.26
C ALA A 39 26.91 -16.59 35.45
N LYS A 40 26.88 -16.01 36.66
CA LYS A 40 26.13 -14.78 36.93
C LYS A 40 26.64 -13.59 36.13
N ILE A 41 27.96 -13.41 36.05
CA ILE A 41 28.59 -12.35 35.26
C ILE A 41 28.19 -12.48 33.79
N ASP A 42 28.34 -13.66 33.20
CA ASP A 42 28.09 -13.87 31.77
C ASP A 42 26.61 -13.69 31.40
N MET A 43 25.68 -14.11 32.27
CA MET A 43 24.26 -13.84 32.07
C MET A 43 23.94 -12.33 32.13
N ASN A 44 24.57 -11.58 33.01
CA ASN A 44 24.40 -10.12 33.06
C ASN A 44 25.07 -9.43 31.86
N GLU A 45 26.24 -9.90 31.44
CA GLU A 45 26.93 -9.42 30.24
C GLU A 45 26.08 -9.66 28.99
N ALA A 46 25.47 -10.83 28.87
CA ALA A 46 24.54 -11.16 27.80
C ALA A 46 23.35 -10.19 27.69
N ALA A 47 22.76 -9.80 28.83
CA ALA A 47 21.71 -8.77 28.82
C ALA A 47 22.25 -7.39 28.43
N ASN A 48 23.41 -7.01 28.97
CA ASN A 48 24.01 -5.71 28.69
C ASN A 48 24.49 -5.57 27.24
N ALA A 49 24.82 -6.68 26.57
CA ALA A 49 25.38 -6.70 25.22
C ALA A 49 24.44 -6.10 24.16
N TYR A 50 23.12 -6.12 24.37
CA TYR A 50 22.14 -5.48 23.47
C TYR A 50 21.47 -4.23 24.07
N VAL A 51 21.46 -4.10 25.40
CA VAL A 51 20.85 -2.95 26.09
C VAL A 51 21.75 -1.72 26.04
N LYS A 52 23.02 -1.83 26.46
CA LYS A 52 23.93 -0.67 26.55
C LYS A 52 24.23 -0.03 25.18
N PRO A 53 24.43 -0.78 24.08
CA PRO A 53 24.62 -0.17 22.77
C PRO A 53 23.37 0.59 22.29
N ALA A 54 22.18 0.12 22.65
CA ALA A 54 20.93 0.77 22.24
C ALA A 54 20.70 2.12 22.92
N GLU A 55 21.22 2.31 24.15
CA GLU A 55 21.26 3.62 24.81
C GLU A 55 22.05 4.66 24.01
N ASN A 56 22.99 4.20 23.18
CA ASN A 56 23.78 5.02 22.26
C ASN A 56 23.23 4.96 20.82
N GLY A 57 22.00 4.48 20.62
CA GLY A 57 21.36 4.41 19.30
C GLY A 57 21.83 3.25 18.41
N ARG A 58 22.61 2.29 18.93
CA ARG A 58 23.12 1.13 18.17
C ARG A 58 22.33 -0.14 18.46
N ILE A 59 21.72 -0.70 17.42
CA ILE A 59 21.19 -2.08 17.43
C ILE A 59 22.33 -3.05 17.15
N VAL A 60 22.42 -4.13 17.92
CA VAL A 60 23.46 -5.15 17.79
C VAL A 60 22.91 -6.36 17.05
N SER A 61 23.64 -6.88 16.08
CA SER A 61 23.14 -8.03 15.32
C SER A 61 23.13 -9.33 16.14
N SER A 62 22.23 -10.24 15.79
CA SER A 62 22.24 -11.60 16.35
C SER A 62 23.57 -12.33 16.16
N GLN A 63 24.30 -12.03 15.07
CA GLN A 63 25.61 -12.61 14.81
C GLN A 63 26.65 -12.17 15.84
N GLU A 64 26.66 -10.88 16.19
CA GLU A 64 27.56 -10.32 17.21
C GLU A 64 27.26 -10.88 18.61
N LEU A 65 26.00 -11.23 18.87
CA LEU A 65 25.55 -11.71 20.18
C LEU A 65 25.65 -13.23 20.38
N TYR A 66 25.88 -13.98 19.29
CA TYR A 66 25.87 -15.44 19.32
C TYR A 66 26.88 -16.00 20.34
N GLN A 67 28.11 -15.48 20.33
CA GLN A 67 29.16 -15.97 21.25
C GLN A 67 28.84 -15.66 22.70
N VAL A 68 28.31 -14.47 22.99
CA VAL A 68 27.92 -14.07 24.35
C VAL A 68 26.77 -14.94 24.87
N LEU A 69 25.76 -15.22 24.04
CA LEU A 69 24.67 -16.15 24.40
C LEU A 69 25.18 -17.57 24.67
N LYS A 70 26.07 -18.07 23.80
CA LYS A 70 26.65 -19.42 23.93
C LYS A 70 27.40 -19.56 25.26
N LEU A 71 28.31 -18.63 25.55
CA LEU A 71 29.10 -18.63 26.79
C LEU A 71 28.19 -18.58 28.03
N ALA A 72 27.21 -17.68 28.05
CA ALA A 72 26.28 -17.56 29.18
C ALA A 72 25.49 -18.85 29.42
N LYS A 73 25.04 -19.53 28.36
CA LYS A 73 24.35 -20.84 28.45
C LYS A 73 25.26 -21.95 28.97
N GLU A 74 26.48 -22.04 28.45
CA GLU A 74 27.45 -23.06 28.84
C GLU A 74 27.86 -22.91 30.30
N ASN A 75 28.19 -21.68 30.74
CA ASN A 75 28.60 -21.42 32.11
C ASN A 75 27.45 -21.59 33.11
N TYR A 76 26.23 -21.20 32.75
CA TYR A 76 25.04 -21.52 33.54
C TYR A 76 24.85 -23.04 33.70
N LYS A 77 24.90 -23.81 32.60
CA LYS A 77 24.73 -25.27 32.64
C LYS A 77 25.81 -25.92 33.52
N ASN A 78 27.06 -25.47 33.39
CA ASN A 78 28.17 -25.97 34.17
C ASN A 78 28.00 -25.66 35.67
N ALA A 79 27.77 -24.39 36.02
CA ALA A 79 27.55 -23.95 37.40
C ALA A 79 26.41 -24.73 38.07
N ARG A 80 25.28 -24.87 37.37
CA ARG A 80 24.12 -25.62 37.86
C ARG A 80 24.46 -27.09 38.12
N SER A 81 25.17 -27.74 37.18
CA SER A 81 25.58 -29.14 37.33
C SER A 81 26.52 -29.35 38.52
N LEU A 82 27.50 -28.46 38.72
CA LEU A 82 28.42 -28.53 39.84
C LEU A 82 27.71 -28.32 41.18
N VAL A 83 26.80 -27.35 41.27
CA VAL A 83 26.00 -27.11 42.49
C VAL A 83 25.18 -28.35 42.86
N ILE A 84 24.52 -28.99 41.89
CA ILE A 84 23.74 -30.21 42.12
C ILE A 84 24.60 -31.33 42.71
N LYS A 85 25.79 -31.55 42.14
CA LYS A 85 26.73 -32.61 42.54
C LYS A 85 27.48 -32.34 43.85
N SER A 86 27.46 -31.11 44.33
CA SER A 86 28.20 -30.70 45.54
C SER A 86 27.43 -30.92 46.83
N ASP A 87 28.12 -31.03 47.96
CA ASP A 87 27.50 -31.08 49.31
C ASP A 87 27.38 -29.70 49.96
N ARG A 88 27.26 -28.64 49.16
CA ARG A 88 27.26 -27.27 49.67
C ARG A 88 26.00 -26.93 50.49
N PRO A 89 26.13 -26.10 51.53
CA PRO A 89 24.97 -25.53 52.21
C PRO A 89 24.18 -24.63 51.25
N ASN A 90 22.86 -24.52 51.48
CA ASN A 90 21.94 -23.69 50.70
C ASN A 90 21.93 -23.97 49.17
N LYS A 91 22.08 -25.24 48.78
CA LYS A 91 22.04 -25.68 47.38
C LYS A 91 20.81 -25.15 46.62
N GLU A 92 19.63 -25.26 47.23
CA GLU A 92 18.36 -24.84 46.61
C GLU A 92 18.30 -23.33 46.36
N GLY A 93 18.77 -22.51 47.30
CA GLY A 93 18.82 -21.06 47.14
C GLY A 93 19.72 -20.64 45.97
N ILE A 94 20.89 -21.27 45.84
CA ILE A 94 21.83 -21.00 44.74
C ILE A 94 21.22 -21.39 43.39
N LEU A 95 20.60 -22.57 43.30
CA LEU A 95 19.95 -23.02 42.06
C LEU A 95 18.80 -22.09 41.68
N LYS A 96 17.96 -21.69 42.64
CA LYS A 96 16.86 -20.74 42.41
C LYS A 96 17.38 -19.40 41.89
N GLU A 97 18.48 -18.89 42.44
CA GLU A 97 19.09 -17.65 41.99
C GLU A 97 19.61 -17.75 40.55
N LEU A 98 20.35 -18.83 40.23
CA LEU A 98 20.85 -19.09 38.88
C LEU A 98 19.70 -19.23 37.87
N ASP A 99 18.67 -20.01 38.20
CA ASP A 99 17.53 -20.27 37.33
C ASP A 99 16.70 -18.98 37.11
N THR A 100 16.56 -18.14 38.15
CA THR A 100 15.90 -16.83 38.06
C THR A 100 16.67 -15.90 37.14
N LEU A 101 17.99 -15.79 37.34
CA LEU A 101 18.84 -14.92 36.53
C LEU A 101 18.87 -15.36 35.06
N TYR A 102 18.95 -16.67 34.81
CA TYR A 102 18.87 -17.23 33.47
C TYR A 102 17.54 -16.88 32.78
N ASN A 103 16.43 -17.02 33.51
CA ASN A 103 15.11 -16.68 33.00
C ASN A 103 15.01 -15.19 32.66
N GLU A 104 15.44 -14.31 33.55
CA GLU A 104 15.35 -12.86 33.36
C GLU A 104 16.25 -12.33 32.25
N LYS A 105 17.51 -12.77 32.21
CA LYS A 105 18.53 -12.20 31.31
C LYS A 105 18.57 -12.87 29.94
N LEU A 106 18.34 -14.18 29.88
CA LEU A 106 18.43 -14.92 28.62
C LEU A 106 17.04 -15.24 28.07
N THR A 107 16.20 -15.93 28.85
CA THR A 107 14.91 -16.45 28.36
C THR A 107 13.92 -15.33 28.04
N LYS A 108 13.86 -14.29 28.87
CA LYS A 108 13.02 -13.09 28.66
C LYS A 108 13.79 -11.92 28.05
N GLY A 109 15.11 -12.02 27.91
CA GLY A 109 15.98 -10.94 27.46
C GLY A 109 16.64 -11.23 26.12
N LEU A 110 17.90 -11.66 26.15
CA LEU A 110 18.73 -11.79 24.95
C LEU A 110 18.15 -12.71 23.87
N ILE A 111 17.54 -13.85 24.23
CA ILE A 111 17.01 -14.81 23.24
C ILE A 111 15.86 -14.18 22.42
N PRO A 112 14.77 -13.70 23.03
CA PRO A 112 13.69 -13.07 22.26
C PRO A 112 14.12 -11.76 21.58
N TYR A 113 15.16 -11.08 22.07
CA TYR A 113 15.76 -9.95 21.34
C TYR A 113 16.37 -10.41 20.00
N MET A 114 17.16 -11.49 20.02
CA MET A 114 17.75 -12.05 18.80
C MET A 114 16.66 -12.51 17.83
N ASP A 115 15.56 -13.09 18.32
CA ASP A 115 14.40 -13.44 17.49
C ASP A 115 13.76 -12.20 16.85
N ALA A 116 13.59 -11.12 17.61
CA ALA A 116 13.08 -9.85 17.11
C ALA A 116 13.98 -9.24 16.03
N PHE A 117 15.29 -9.21 16.24
CA PHE A 117 16.24 -8.73 15.24
C PHE A 117 16.25 -9.63 13.98
N ASN A 118 16.23 -10.95 14.16
CA ASN A 118 16.20 -11.88 13.04
C ASN A 118 14.90 -11.77 12.24
N TYR A 119 13.77 -11.51 12.89
CA TYR A 119 12.51 -11.21 12.22
C TYR A 119 12.62 -9.99 11.32
N VAL A 120 13.23 -8.91 11.82
CA VAL A 120 13.47 -7.69 11.02
C VAL A 120 14.32 -8.00 9.80
N VAL A 121 15.49 -8.61 9.99
CA VAL A 121 16.45 -8.86 8.91
C VAL A 121 15.93 -9.88 7.89
N LYS A 122 15.15 -10.87 8.33
CA LYS A 122 14.65 -11.94 7.46
C LYS A 122 13.38 -11.56 6.71
N TYR A 123 12.54 -10.70 7.27
CA TYR A 123 11.22 -10.42 6.71
C TYR A 123 11.02 -8.94 6.40
N LEU A 124 11.18 -8.03 7.36
CA LEU A 124 10.88 -6.62 7.12
C LEU A 124 11.85 -5.98 6.12
N ASN A 125 13.16 -6.12 6.31
CA ASN A 125 14.14 -5.45 5.44
C ASN A 125 14.03 -5.93 3.98
N PRO A 126 13.99 -7.25 3.69
CA PRO A 126 13.90 -7.72 2.31
C PRO A 126 12.60 -7.27 1.63
N ILE A 127 11.46 -7.32 2.33
CA ILE A 127 10.20 -6.83 1.76
C ILE A 127 10.24 -5.32 1.49
N MET A 128 10.85 -4.54 2.38
CA MET A 128 11.03 -3.10 2.16
C MET A 128 11.95 -2.80 0.96
N ASP A 129 12.94 -3.65 0.70
CA ASP A 129 13.81 -3.54 -0.46
C ASP A 129 13.11 -4.01 -1.75
N GLU A 130 12.31 -5.07 -1.71
CA GLU A 130 11.42 -5.50 -2.81
C GLU A 130 10.48 -4.35 -3.21
N ILE A 131 9.87 -3.66 -2.24
CA ILE A 131 9.01 -2.48 -2.50
C ILE A 131 9.81 -1.39 -3.21
N LYS A 132 11.00 -1.02 -2.71
CA LYS A 132 11.82 0.02 -3.35
C LYS A 132 12.23 -0.37 -4.77
N GLN A 133 12.54 -1.64 -4.99
CA GLN A 133 12.90 -2.14 -6.31
C GLN A 133 11.72 -2.04 -7.27
N ALA A 134 10.55 -2.57 -6.87
CA ALA A 134 9.32 -2.45 -7.65
C ALA A 134 8.97 -0.98 -7.96
N GLU A 135 9.24 -0.07 -7.02
CA GLU A 135 9.07 1.37 -7.23
C GLU A 135 10.03 1.96 -8.26
N SER A 136 11.28 1.53 -8.24
CA SER A 136 12.28 1.98 -9.21
C SER A 136 12.03 1.43 -10.62
N GLU A 137 11.51 0.21 -10.71
CA GLU A 137 11.19 -0.48 -11.96
C GLU A 137 9.79 -0.13 -12.47
N LYS A 138 8.97 0.53 -11.64
CA LYS A 138 7.56 0.85 -11.88
C LYS A 138 6.71 -0.41 -12.10
N ASP A 139 7.06 -1.50 -11.43
CA ASP A 139 6.38 -2.78 -11.50
C ASP A 139 5.26 -2.87 -10.45
N TRP A 140 4.02 -2.63 -10.88
CA TRP A 140 2.85 -2.70 -10.02
C TRP A 140 2.53 -4.13 -9.53
N VAL A 141 2.89 -5.15 -10.30
CA VAL A 141 2.62 -6.55 -9.95
C VAL A 141 3.51 -6.98 -8.80
N GLU A 142 4.81 -6.68 -8.87
CA GLU A 142 5.73 -6.96 -7.77
C GLU A 142 5.48 -6.05 -6.56
N LEU A 143 5.06 -4.81 -6.78
CA LEU A 143 4.67 -3.90 -5.69
C LEU A 143 3.46 -4.43 -4.91
N GLU A 144 2.41 -4.89 -5.60
CA GLU A 144 1.21 -5.50 -5.00
C GLU A 144 1.60 -6.73 -4.14
N LYS A 145 2.43 -7.64 -4.69
CA LYS A 145 2.92 -8.82 -3.97
C LYS A 145 3.71 -8.44 -2.72
N ALA A 146 4.64 -7.49 -2.84
CA ALA A 146 5.47 -7.05 -1.72
C ALA A 146 4.63 -6.35 -0.64
N TYR A 147 3.64 -5.53 -1.03
CA TYR A 147 2.66 -4.93 -0.12
C TYR A 147 1.88 -5.99 0.66
N GLN A 148 1.38 -7.03 -0.01
CA GLN A 148 0.65 -8.12 0.64
C GLN A 148 1.54 -8.88 1.63
N LYS A 149 2.79 -9.20 1.25
CA LYS A 149 3.77 -9.81 2.17
C LYS A 149 3.99 -8.92 3.40
N LEU A 150 4.17 -7.60 3.20
CA LEU A 150 4.40 -6.64 4.28
C LEU A 150 3.21 -6.59 5.23
N SER A 151 2.00 -6.47 4.69
CA SER A 151 0.73 -6.46 5.44
C SER A 151 0.60 -7.69 6.34
N VAL A 152 0.86 -8.88 5.78
CA VAL A 152 0.81 -10.14 6.54
C VAL A 152 1.80 -10.11 7.70
N GLN A 153 3.07 -9.74 7.45
CA GLN A 153 4.07 -9.70 8.51
C GLN A 153 3.69 -8.71 9.62
N LEU A 154 3.26 -7.50 9.24
CA LEU A 154 2.92 -6.44 10.19
C LEU A 154 1.71 -6.80 11.07
N ASN A 155 0.71 -7.48 10.49
CA ASN A 155 -0.51 -7.87 11.20
C ASN A 155 -0.38 -9.14 12.03
N THR A 156 0.50 -10.08 11.67
CA THR A 156 0.51 -11.42 12.28
C THR A 156 1.72 -11.71 13.17
N ARG A 157 2.85 -11.02 12.99
CA ARG A 157 4.13 -11.42 13.61
C ARG A 157 4.89 -10.30 14.31
N THR A 158 4.29 -9.11 14.42
CA THR A 158 4.95 -7.96 15.05
C THR A 158 5.02 -8.05 16.56
N ASP A 159 4.25 -8.94 17.18
CA ASP A 159 4.31 -9.21 18.61
C ASP A 159 5.70 -9.69 19.05
N ILE A 160 6.45 -10.38 18.17
CA ILE A 160 7.85 -10.79 18.38
C ILE A 160 8.72 -9.61 18.82
N LEU A 161 8.49 -8.42 18.27
CA LEU A 161 9.24 -7.20 18.61
C LEU A 161 9.04 -6.76 20.07
N TYR A 162 8.06 -7.29 20.79
CA TYR A 162 7.72 -6.88 22.16
C TYR A 162 8.08 -7.93 23.22
N ARG A 163 8.52 -9.14 22.81
CA ARG A 163 8.70 -10.30 23.71
C ARG A 163 9.93 -10.26 24.61
N PHE A 164 10.82 -9.29 24.43
CA PHE A 164 12.09 -9.19 25.16
C PHE A 164 12.14 -8.02 26.15
N THR A 165 12.96 -8.14 27.20
CA THR A 165 13.21 -7.09 28.19
C THR A 165 14.21 -6.05 27.68
N GLY A 166 14.07 -4.78 28.05
CA GLY A 166 14.93 -3.69 27.55
C GLY A 166 14.15 -2.70 26.68
N LYS A 167 13.48 -1.75 27.34
CA LYS A 167 12.59 -0.78 26.69
C LYS A 167 13.31 0.05 25.63
N VAL A 168 14.49 0.57 25.94
CA VAL A 168 15.27 1.42 25.02
C VAL A 168 15.56 0.69 23.71
N THR A 169 16.06 -0.54 23.78
CA THR A 169 16.33 -1.34 22.58
C THR A 169 15.06 -1.68 21.81
N ARG A 170 13.95 -1.96 22.50
CA ARG A 170 12.65 -2.20 21.87
C ARG A 170 12.17 -0.99 21.10
N ASP A 171 12.19 0.17 21.73
CA ASP A 171 11.75 1.42 21.12
C ASP A 171 12.62 1.74 19.90
N LEU A 172 13.93 1.49 19.98
CA LEU A 172 14.86 1.69 18.87
C LEU A 172 14.59 0.73 17.69
N LEU A 173 14.32 -0.56 17.94
CA LEU A 173 13.92 -1.51 16.89
C LEU A 173 12.60 -1.08 16.22
N ILE A 174 11.64 -0.63 17.01
CA ILE A 174 10.35 -0.15 16.50
C ILE A 174 10.55 1.10 15.65
N GLU A 175 11.36 2.05 16.11
CA GLU A 175 11.64 3.31 15.41
C GLU A 175 12.36 3.06 14.08
N GLN A 176 13.39 2.21 14.08
CA GLN A 176 14.22 2.00 12.89
C GLN A 176 13.56 1.12 11.83
N TYR A 177 12.71 0.16 12.24
CA TYR A 177 12.22 -0.86 11.32
C TYR A 177 10.70 -0.92 11.23
N LYS A 178 9.98 -0.99 12.36
CA LYS A 178 8.52 -1.18 12.33
C LYS A 178 7.79 0.08 11.86
N LYS A 179 8.16 1.26 12.36
CA LYS A 179 7.49 2.53 12.01
C LYS A 179 7.63 2.87 10.53
N PRO A 180 8.83 2.79 9.90
CA PRO A 180 8.96 3.00 8.46
C PRO A 180 8.15 1.99 7.63
N ALA A 181 8.13 0.72 8.05
CA ALA A 181 7.33 -0.30 7.39
C ALA A 181 5.82 -0.02 7.46
N ASN A 182 5.30 0.37 8.63
CA ASN A 182 3.90 0.78 8.79
C ASN A 182 3.58 2.01 7.92
N LEU A 183 4.44 3.04 7.96
CA LEU A 183 4.25 4.25 7.16
C LEU A 183 4.18 3.90 5.67
N LYS A 184 5.05 3.00 5.20
CA LYS A 184 5.05 2.56 3.81
C LYS A 184 3.78 1.77 3.45
N LEU A 185 3.33 0.88 4.35
CA LEU A 185 2.07 0.17 4.19
C LEU A 185 0.90 1.16 4.04
N ASP A 186 0.82 2.16 4.93
CA ASP A 186 -0.23 3.18 4.90
C ASP A 186 -0.20 4.01 3.60
N GLN A 187 1.00 4.35 3.13
CA GLN A 187 1.20 5.06 1.85
C GLN A 187 0.73 4.24 0.63
N LEU A 188 0.92 2.92 0.66
CA LEU A 188 0.59 2.03 -0.45
C LEU A 188 -0.84 1.49 -0.41
N ASN A 189 -1.52 1.55 0.74
CA ASN A 189 -2.84 0.97 0.93
C ASN A 189 -3.87 1.43 -0.13
N VAL A 190 -3.98 2.74 -0.36
CA VAL A 190 -4.90 3.29 -1.37
C VAL A 190 -4.43 2.99 -2.80
N PRO A 191 -3.17 3.26 -3.20
CA PRO A 191 -2.69 2.91 -4.53
C PRO A 191 -2.87 1.43 -4.91
N VAL A 192 -2.49 0.51 -4.02
CA VAL A 192 -2.60 -0.94 -4.30
C VAL A 192 -4.06 -1.37 -4.39
N ALA A 193 -4.94 -0.89 -3.50
CA ALA A 193 -6.37 -1.19 -3.58
C ALA A 193 -7.01 -0.68 -4.88
N ILE A 194 -6.57 0.47 -5.39
CA ILE A 194 -7.03 0.97 -6.69
C ILE A 194 -6.50 0.08 -7.81
N TYR A 195 -5.21 -0.26 -7.79
CA TYR A 195 -4.59 -1.14 -8.78
C TYR A 195 -5.31 -2.51 -8.88
N GLU A 196 -5.60 -3.13 -7.74
CA GLU A 196 -6.39 -4.38 -7.67
C GLU A 196 -7.76 -4.23 -8.34
N LYS A 197 -8.48 -3.14 -8.05
CA LYS A 197 -9.78 -2.85 -8.65
C LYS A 197 -9.70 -2.56 -10.14
N VAL A 198 -8.63 -1.91 -10.61
CA VAL A 198 -8.40 -1.67 -12.05
C VAL A 198 -8.28 -3.01 -12.77
N LYS A 199 -7.46 -3.94 -12.27
CA LYS A 199 -7.34 -5.30 -12.81
C LYS A 199 -8.67 -6.07 -12.81
N GLU A 200 -9.48 -5.89 -11.76
CA GLU A 200 -10.83 -6.46 -11.71
C GLU A 200 -11.71 -5.90 -12.85
N VAL A 201 -11.67 -4.58 -13.09
CA VAL A 201 -12.41 -3.94 -14.18
C VAL A 201 -11.93 -4.41 -15.55
N GLU A 202 -10.63 -4.53 -15.78
CA GLU A 202 -10.06 -5.08 -17.02
C GLU A 202 -10.57 -6.50 -17.27
N THR A 203 -10.54 -7.34 -16.25
CA THR A 203 -11.03 -8.73 -16.31
C THR A 203 -12.52 -8.77 -16.64
N LEU A 204 -13.35 -7.97 -15.96
CA LEU A 204 -14.78 -7.89 -16.20
C LEU A 204 -15.10 -7.38 -17.61
N THR A 205 -14.32 -6.42 -18.11
CA THR A 205 -14.47 -5.86 -19.46
C THR A 205 -14.12 -6.89 -20.53
N ALA A 206 -13.03 -7.64 -20.35
CA ALA A 206 -12.65 -8.75 -21.23
C ALA A 206 -13.71 -9.87 -21.27
N LEU A 207 -14.45 -10.07 -20.18
CA LEU A 207 -15.58 -11.00 -20.10
C LEU A 207 -16.92 -10.42 -20.61
N GLY A 208 -16.94 -9.20 -21.17
CA GLY A 208 -18.15 -8.53 -21.65
C GLY A 208 -19.10 -8.05 -20.54
N LYS A 209 -18.70 -8.12 -19.27
CA LYS A 209 -19.52 -7.78 -18.10
C LYS A 209 -19.49 -6.28 -17.78
N THR A 210 -19.90 -5.47 -18.75
CA THR A 210 -19.80 -4.00 -18.71
C THR A 210 -20.53 -3.34 -17.52
N LYS A 211 -21.67 -3.89 -17.07
CA LYS A 211 -22.40 -3.41 -15.88
C LYS A 211 -21.58 -3.58 -14.59
N GLU A 212 -20.93 -4.73 -14.44
CA GLU A 212 -20.12 -5.07 -13.26
C GLU A 212 -18.82 -4.26 -13.29
N ALA A 213 -18.16 -4.18 -14.44
CA ALA A 213 -16.99 -3.34 -14.68
C ALA A 213 -17.27 -1.87 -14.27
N ASN A 214 -18.40 -1.30 -14.71
CA ASN A 214 -18.80 0.06 -14.35
C ASN A 214 -19.14 0.23 -12.88
N LYS A 215 -19.71 -0.80 -12.23
CA LYS A 215 -19.96 -0.78 -10.78
C LYS A 215 -18.63 -0.76 -10.01
N THR A 216 -17.68 -1.63 -10.36
CA THR A 216 -16.36 -1.68 -9.72
C THR A 216 -15.60 -0.37 -9.96
N LEU A 217 -15.63 0.17 -11.18
CA LEU A 217 -15.02 1.46 -11.52
C LEU A 217 -15.56 2.62 -10.69
N LYS A 218 -16.87 2.67 -10.43
CA LYS A 218 -17.47 3.67 -9.51
C LYS A 218 -16.93 3.56 -8.08
N THR A 219 -16.50 2.38 -7.64
CA THR A 219 -15.88 2.21 -6.31
C THR A 219 -14.45 2.75 -6.26
N ILE A 220 -13.79 2.92 -7.41
CA ILE A 220 -12.44 3.50 -7.51
C ILE A 220 -12.50 5.03 -7.35
N LEU A 221 -13.53 5.68 -7.90
CA LEU A 221 -13.66 7.14 -7.89
C LEU A 221 -13.47 7.81 -6.50
N PRO A 222 -14.10 7.36 -5.40
CA PRO A 222 -13.87 7.97 -4.09
C PRO A 222 -12.48 7.67 -3.51
N LEU A 223 -11.77 6.65 -4.01
CA LEU A 223 -10.41 6.32 -3.58
C LEU A 223 -9.37 7.21 -4.26
N ILE A 224 -9.65 7.71 -5.46
CA ILE A 224 -8.79 8.66 -6.18
C ILE A 224 -8.46 9.89 -5.31
N GLU A 225 -9.43 10.36 -4.53
CA GLU A 225 -9.24 11.51 -3.62
C GLU A 225 -8.20 11.27 -2.52
N LYS A 226 -7.93 10.01 -2.21
CA LYS A 226 -7.01 9.59 -1.16
C LYS A 226 -5.66 9.15 -1.73
N LEU A 227 -5.47 9.24 -3.05
CA LEU A 227 -4.19 8.95 -3.66
C LEU A 227 -3.13 9.94 -3.15
N PRO A 228 -1.89 9.48 -2.91
CA PRO A 228 -0.78 10.39 -2.67
C PRO A 228 -0.55 11.33 -3.87
N THR A 229 0.33 12.30 -3.69
CA THR A 229 0.76 13.16 -4.82
C THR A 229 1.89 12.48 -5.59
N GLU A 230 2.07 12.81 -6.88
CA GLU A 230 3.22 12.35 -7.68
C GLU A 230 4.57 12.70 -7.04
N LYS A 231 4.63 13.83 -6.32
CA LYS A 231 5.83 14.24 -5.57
C LYS A 231 6.18 13.26 -4.46
N THR A 232 5.17 12.72 -3.79
CA THR A 232 5.33 11.76 -2.68
C THR A 232 5.43 10.32 -3.15
N PHE A 233 4.84 10.00 -4.30
CA PHE A 233 4.85 8.66 -4.88
C PHE A 233 4.78 8.75 -6.42
N PRO A 234 5.93 8.76 -7.12
CA PRO A 234 5.98 9.01 -8.56
C PRO A 234 5.21 8.01 -9.43
N MET A 235 5.12 6.75 -8.99
CA MET A 235 4.39 5.70 -9.72
C MET A 235 2.90 6.00 -9.91
N ILE A 236 2.33 6.92 -9.13
CA ILE A 236 0.92 7.32 -9.25
C ILE A 236 0.58 7.75 -10.67
N LYS A 237 1.52 8.33 -11.41
CA LYS A 237 1.32 8.73 -12.79
C LYS A 237 0.94 7.56 -13.69
N GLU A 238 1.62 6.43 -13.54
CA GLU A 238 1.34 5.20 -14.28
C GLU A 238 -0.02 4.61 -13.89
N LEU A 239 -0.33 4.56 -12.60
CA LEU A 239 -1.64 4.09 -12.12
C LEU A 239 -2.78 4.97 -12.62
N ILE A 240 -2.61 6.30 -12.58
CA ILE A 240 -3.56 7.26 -13.16
C ILE A 240 -3.80 6.90 -14.63
N LYS A 241 -2.74 6.76 -15.43
CA LYS A 241 -2.85 6.41 -16.85
C LYS A 241 -3.59 5.08 -17.08
N GLU A 242 -3.35 4.09 -16.22
CA GLU A 242 -4.02 2.78 -16.28
C GLU A 242 -5.51 2.89 -15.95
N ILE A 243 -5.89 3.67 -14.94
CA ILE A 243 -7.29 3.97 -14.61
C ILE A 243 -7.97 4.69 -15.79
N GLU A 244 -7.31 5.68 -16.41
CA GLU A 244 -7.85 6.39 -17.58
C GLU A 244 -8.07 5.46 -18.78
N SER A 245 -7.10 4.58 -19.06
CA SER A 245 -7.18 3.59 -20.13
C SER A 245 -8.28 2.57 -19.89
N THR A 246 -8.35 2.03 -18.67
CA THR A 246 -9.35 1.04 -18.26
C THR A 246 -10.76 1.63 -18.27
N GLY A 247 -10.90 2.88 -17.81
CA GLY A 247 -12.14 3.63 -17.95
C GLY A 247 -12.59 3.67 -19.40
N LYS A 248 -11.71 4.11 -20.33
CA LYS A 248 -12.00 4.22 -21.77
C LYS A 248 -12.48 2.90 -22.36
N ALA A 249 -11.82 1.80 -22.02
CA ALA A 249 -12.20 0.46 -22.48
C ALA A 249 -13.58 0.03 -21.95
N ALA A 250 -13.93 0.41 -20.71
CA ALA A 250 -15.24 0.17 -20.12
C ALA A 250 -16.35 1.15 -20.59
N GLY A 251 -16.02 2.09 -21.49
CA GLY A 251 -16.95 3.08 -22.01
C GLY A 251 -17.18 4.29 -21.09
N LEU A 252 -16.35 4.48 -20.05
CA LEU A 252 -16.24 5.73 -19.28
C LEU A 252 -14.98 6.49 -19.72
N VAL A 253 -14.87 7.79 -19.51
CA VAL A 253 -13.53 8.41 -19.50
C VAL A 253 -13.28 8.99 -18.14
N ILE A 254 -12.12 8.62 -17.60
CA ILE A 254 -11.61 9.10 -16.33
C ILE A 254 -10.56 10.14 -16.69
N LEU A 255 -10.70 11.35 -16.15
CA LEU A 255 -9.75 12.45 -16.32
C LEU A 255 -9.34 12.91 -14.93
N PHE A 256 -8.06 12.76 -14.62
CA PHE A 256 -7.50 13.30 -13.39
C PHE A 256 -7.14 14.77 -13.63
N PRO A 257 -7.31 15.67 -12.64
CA PRO A 257 -6.77 17.01 -12.76
C PRO A 257 -5.25 16.90 -12.81
N THR A 258 -4.67 17.04 -14.01
CA THR A 258 -3.23 17.21 -14.16
C THR A 258 -2.78 18.36 -13.29
N SER A 259 -1.73 18.13 -12.48
CA SER A 259 -0.99 19.20 -11.85
C SER A 259 -0.62 20.22 -12.94
N VAL A 260 -1.18 21.43 -12.82
CA VAL A 260 -0.85 22.53 -13.71
C VAL A 260 0.64 22.79 -13.52
N SER A 261 1.44 22.42 -14.51
CA SER A 261 2.79 22.91 -14.66
C SER A 261 2.70 24.42 -14.85
N LEU A 262 2.92 25.18 -13.77
CA LEU A 262 3.15 26.60 -13.84
C LEU A 262 4.46 26.82 -14.61
N THR A 263 4.35 27.05 -15.92
CA THR A 263 5.43 27.72 -16.65
C THR A 263 5.49 29.14 -16.12
N SER A 264 6.48 29.39 -15.26
CA SER A 264 6.99 30.73 -15.05
C SER A 264 7.52 31.27 -16.37
N ASN A 265 6.99 32.38 -16.86
CA ASN A 265 7.81 33.38 -17.54
C ASN A 265 7.06 34.71 -17.72
N GLY A 266 7.69 35.79 -17.24
CA GLY A 266 7.38 37.16 -17.64
C GLY A 266 7.44 38.18 -16.50
N ASN A 267 8.64 38.72 -16.24
CA ASN A 267 8.91 40.03 -15.57
C ASN A 267 7.97 41.15 -16.12
N SER A 268 7.70 42.30 -15.48
CA SER A 268 8.57 43.17 -14.69
C SER A 268 7.73 44.23 -13.92
N GLU A 269 8.28 44.66 -12.78
CA GLU A 269 8.35 46.03 -12.24
C GLU A 269 7.12 46.85 -11.80
N ASN A 270 7.26 47.29 -10.53
CA ASN A 270 6.95 48.58 -9.91
C ASN A 270 5.48 49.03 -9.84
N ASP A 271 4.94 49.05 -8.61
CA ASP A 271 4.85 50.34 -7.89
C ASP A 271 4.65 50.15 -6.37
N LYS A 272 5.24 51.05 -5.58
CA LYS A 272 5.08 51.13 -4.12
C LYS A 272 3.90 52.05 -3.80
N LYS A 273 2.86 51.56 -3.09
CA LYS A 273 2.13 52.39 -2.11
C LYS A 273 1.27 51.58 -1.10
N ASN A 274 1.75 51.58 0.15
CA ASN A 274 1.05 51.76 1.42
C ASN A 274 -0.50 51.59 1.46
N THR A 275 -1.03 50.63 2.23
CA THR A 275 -1.61 50.83 3.58
C THR A 275 -2.29 49.56 4.11
N ASP A 276 -2.07 49.33 5.40
CA ASP A 276 -2.72 48.43 6.37
C ASP A 276 -4.24 48.24 6.21
N VAL A 277 -4.71 46.99 6.32
CA VAL A 277 -5.82 46.46 7.15
C VAL A 277 -6.24 45.07 6.61
N GLY A 278 -6.11 44.03 7.45
CA GLY A 278 -6.89 42.78 7.33
C GLY A 278 -6.12 41.50 7.00
N GLU A 279 -5.39 40.95 7.96
CA GLU A 279 -4.97 39.54 7.95
C GLU A 279 -6.20 38.62 8.04
N GLY A 280 -6.73 38.17 6.90
CA GLY A 280 -7.85 37.21 6.87
C GLY A 280 -8.40 36.74 5.51
N THR A 281 -7.88 37.16 4.36
CA THR A 281 -8.58 36.99 3.05
C THR A 281 -7.84 36.24 1.93
N THR A 282 -6.59 35.83 2.08
CA THR A 282 -5.83 35.23 0.96
C THR A 282 -5.95 33.70 0.83
N SER A 283 -6.10 32.97 1.94
CA SER A 283 -6.27 31.49 1.91
C SER A 283 -7.70 31.06 1.61
N ASN A 284 -8.70 31.76 2.16
CA ASN A 284 -10.12 31.44 1.93
C ASN A 284 -10.52 31.54 0.44
N ASN A 285 -9.86 32.41 -0.33
CA ASN A 285 -10.14 32.60 -1.75
C ASN A 285 -9.48 31.54 -2.65
N ALA A 286 -8.37 30.93 -2.23
CA ALA A 286 -7.61 30.00 -3.07
C ALA A 286 -8.39 28.71 -3.38
N ALA A 287 -8.97 28.07 -2.37
CA ALA A 287 -9.74 26.83 -2.56
C ALA A 287 -11.02 27.06 -3.38
N ALA A 288 -11.75 28.14 -3.11
CA ALA A 288 -12.94 28.52 -3.89
C ALA A 288 -12.57 28.78 -5.37
N ARG A 289 -11.47 29.51 -5.63
CA ARG A 289 -10.97 29.73 -7.00
C ARG A 289 -10.63 28.42 -7.72
N THR A 290 -9.96 27.49 -7.04
CA THR A 290 -9.66 26.17 -7.61
C THR A 290 -10.93 25.43 -8.02
N VAL A 291 -11.97 25.41 -7.19
CA VAL A 291 -13.24 24.76 -7.53
C VAL A 291 -13.95 25.49 -8.67
N THR A 292 -13.97 26.83 -8.67
CA THR A 292 -14.50 27.61 -9.79
C THR A 292 -13.79 27.28 -11.10
N THR A 293 -12.46 27.10 -11.09
CA THR A 293 -11.71 26.68 -12.28
C THR A 293 -12.12 25.27 -12.73
N LEU A 294 -12.28 24.31 -11.80
CA LEU A 294 -12.74 22.95 -12.13
C LEU A 294 -14.14 22.97 -12.76
N ILE A 295 -15.08 23.73 -12.18
CA ILE A 295 -16.45 23.84 -12.68
C ILE A 295 -16.48 24.52 -14.06
N ASN A 296 -15.67 25.56 -14.26
CA ASN A 296 -15.58 26.24 -15.56
C ASN A 296 -14.92 25.39 -16.65
N ALA A 297 -14.09 24.42 -16.26
CA ALA A 297 -13.45 23.47 -17.16
C ALA A 297 -14.38 22.30 -17.55
N LEU A 298 -15.50 22.09 -16.85
CA LEU A 298 -16.50 21.10 -17.26
C LEU A 298 -17.01 21.40 -18.67
N PRO A 299 -17.43 20.41 -19.47
CA PRO A 299 -18.11 20.68 -20.73
C PRO A 299 -19.33 21.59 -20.54
N LEU A 300 -19.76 22.25 -21.62
CA LEU A 300 -21.08 22.86 -21.63
C LEU A 300 -22.14 21.75 -21.51
N PRO A 301 -23.30 21.99 -20.86
CA PRO A 301 -24.34 20.96 -20.70
C PRO A 301 -24.74 20.27 -22.01
N SER A 302 -24.79 21.01 -23.13
CA SER A 302 -25.10 20.47 -24.46
C SER A 302 -23.98 19.63 -25.10
N LYS A 303 -22.80 19.57 -24.47
CA LYS A 303 -21.60 18.85 -24.92
C LYS A 303 -21.16 17.76 -23.94
N VAL A 304 -21.84 17.64 -22.80
CA VAL A 304 -21.61 16.57 -21.82
C VAL A 304 -21.80 15.23 -22.53
N ASN A 305 -20.81 14.37 -22.38
CA ASN A 305 -20.81 13.02 -22.89
C ASN A 305 -20.29 12.05 -21.82
N VAL A 306 -20.27 10.75 -22.12
CA VAL A 306 -19.87 9.71 -21.14
C VAL A 306 -18.43 9.91 -20.64
N SER A 307 -17.60 10.61 -21.41
CA SER A 307 -16.21 10.93 -21.06
C SER A 307 -16.07 11.98 -19.96
N ASP A 308 -17.09 12.78 -19.70
CA ASP A 308 -16.98 13.92 -18.79
C ASP A 308 -17.27 13.57 -17.32
N GLY A 309 -17.73 12.34 -17.06
CA GLY A 309 -18.23 11.89 -15.76
C GLY A 309 -17.26 12.09 -14.61
N VAL A 310 -15.97 11.91 -14.87
CA VAL A 310 -14.95 12.07 -13.82
C VAL A 310 -14.62 13.51 -13.55
N ALA A 311 -14.57 14.37 -14.56
CA ALA A 311 -14.41 15.80 -14.35
C ALA A 311 -15.59 16.35 -13.53
N ILE A 312 -16.81 15.92 -13.86
CA ILE A 312 -18.05 16.28 -13.16
C ILE A 312 -18.01 15.79 -11.71
N TYR A 313 -17.69 14.51 -11.47
CA TYR A 313 -17.58 13.96 -10.12
C TYR A 313 -16.48 14.66 -9.30
N ALA A 314 -15.29 14.87 -9.88
CA ALA A 314 -14.18 15.54 -9.22
C ALA A 314 -14.52 17.00 -8.85
N ALA A 315 -15.24 17.73 -9.72
CA ALA A 315 -15.71 19.07 -9.43
C ALA A 315 -16.74 19.09 -8.28
N ARG A 316 -17.67 18.13 -8.22
CA ARG A 316 -18.60 17.97 -7.10
C ARG A 316 -17.89 17.69 -5.79
N VAL A 317 -16.96 16.76 -5.81
CA VAL A 317 -16.11 16.43 -4.67
C VAL A 317 -15.34 17.64 -4.17
N ALA A 318 -14.70 18.39 -5.07
CA ALA A 318 -13.92 19.56 -4.71
C ALA A 318 -14.81 20.66 -4.11
N TYR A 319 -16.02 20.84 -4.64
CA TYR A 319 -17.02 21.73 -4.06
C TYR A 319 -17.45 21.29 -2.65
N GLU A 320 -17.69 20.01 -2.41
CA GLU A 320 -18.15 19.53 -1.10
C GLU A 320 -17.13 19.72 0.03
N LYS A 321 -15.83 19.74 -0.30
CA LYS A 321 -14.72 19.99 0.64
C LYS A 321 -14.59 21.46 1.06
N LEU A 322 -15.28 22.37 0.39
CA LEU A 322 -15.25 23.79 0.74
C LEU A 322 -16.00 24.05 2.04
N THR A 323 -15.52 25.01 2.82
CA THR A 323 -16.27 25.54 3.97
C THR A 323 -17.54 26.25 3.50
N THR A 324 -18.52 26.47 4.37
CA THR A 324 -19.76 27.18 4.04
C THR A 324 -19.51 28.54 3.39
N VAL A 325 -18.52 29.29 3.90
CA VAL A 325 -18.13 30.60 3.35
C VAL A 325 -17.55 30.46 1.94
N GLN A 326 -16.76 29.42 1.68
CA GLN A 326 -16.17 29.16 0.36
C GLN A 326 -17.20 28.62 -0.64
N LYS A 327 -18.13 27.76 -0.22
CA LYS A 327 -19.24 27.29 -1.07
C LYS A 327 -20.09 28.44 -1.58
N ALA A 328 -20.32 29.46 -0.76
CA ALA A 328 -21.04 30.67 -1.14
C ALA A 328 -20.31 31.53 -2.19
N MET A 329 -19.00 31.32 -2.38
CA MET A 329 -18.17 32.02 -3.37
C MET A 329 -18.10 31.30 -4.73
N VAL A 330 -18.67 30.10 -4.84
CA VAL A 330 -18.56 29.24 -6.03
C VAL A 330 -19.92 29.04 -6.67
N ASP A 331 -20.05 29.42 -7.94
CA ASP A 331 -21.22 29.10 -8.75
C ASP A 331 -21.19 27.63 -9.18
N ILE A 332 -22.20 26.86 -8.76
CA ILE A 332 -22.34 25.43 -9.06
C ILE A 332 -23.35 25.12 -10.17
N THR A 333 -23.87 26.14 -10.86
CA THR A 333 -24.90 25.96 -11.88
C THR A 333 -24.43 24.99 -12.96
N ARG A 334 -23.25 25.25 -13.54
CA ARG A 334 -22.66 24.38 -14.58
C ARG A 334 -22.38 22.97 -14.11
N LEU A 335 -21.94 22.80 -12.86
CA LEU A 335 -21.72 21.49 -12.26
C LEU A 335 -23.03 20.70 -12.15
N THR A 336 -24.07 21.32 -11.61
CA THR A 336 -25.37 20.68 -11.39
C THR A 336 -26.05 20.32 -12.71
N GLU A 337 -25.93 21.19 -13.72
CA GLU A 337 -26.42 20.90 -15.07
C GLU A 337 -25.63 19.77 -15.74
N ALA A 338 -24.31 19.78 -15.60
CA ALA A 338 -23.47 18.73 -16.16
C ALA A 338 -23.77 17.36 -15.53
N GLU A 339 -23.96 17.28 -14.22
CA GLU A 339 -24.38 16.05 -13.52
C GLU A 339 -25.70 15.50 -14.05
N LYS A 340 -26.71 16.37 -14.21
CA LYS A 340 -28.02 15.96 -14.72
C LYS A 340 -27.93 15.41 -16.14
N VAL A 341 -27.20 16.09 -17.02
CA VAL A 341 -27.03 15.61 -18.41
C VAL A 341 -26.19 14.32 -18.42
N PHE A 342 -25.16 14.23 -17.59
CA PHE A 342 -24.30 13.06 -17.52
C PHE A 342 -25.07 11.80 -17.13
N GLU A 343 -26.00 11.87 -16.17
CA GLU A 343 -26.87 10.74 -15.81
C GLU A 343 -27.67 10.22 -17.01
N VAL A 344 -28.25 11.13 -17.81
CA VAL A 344 -29.01 10.76 -19.02
C VAL A 344 -28.10 10.16 -20.08
N VAL A 345 -26.94 10.77 -20.34
CA VAL A 345 -26.00 10.29 -21.37
C VAL A 345 -25.41 8.92 -20.99
N LYS A 346 -25.10 8.71 -19.72
CA LYS A 346 -24.65 7.44 -19.17
C LYS A 346 -25.69 6.34 -19.39
N ASP A 347 -26.95 6.58 -19.03
CA ASP A 347 -28.00 5.58 -19.18
C ASP A 347 -28.30 5.27 -20.65
N LYS A 348 -28.27 6.29 -21.51
CA LYS A 348 -28.38 6.12 -22.96
C LYS A 348 -27.25 5.23 -23.49
N ALA A 349 -26.00 5.52 -23.16
CA ALA A 349 -24.85 4.73 -23.62
C ALA A 349 -24.89 3.27 -23.14
N ILE A 350 -25.32 3.04 -21.88
CA ILE A 350 -25.51 1.68 -21.33
C ILE A 350 -26.57 0.91 -22.10
N ASN A 351 -27.68 1.57 -22.45
CA ASN A 351 -28.77 0.96 -23.20
C ASN A 351 -28.37 0.67 -24.65
N GLU A 352 -27.68 1.60 -25.30
CA GLU A 352 -27.13 1.42 -26.66
C GLU A 352 -26.11 0.28 -26.70
N GLN A 353 -25.21 0.17 -25.71
CA GLN A 353 -24.22 -0.91 -25.66
C GLN A 353 -24.88 -2.28 -25.50
N GLN A 354 -25.90 -2.41 -24.64
CA GLN A 354 -26.63 -3.66 -24.46
C GLN A 354 -27.43 -4.06 -25.71
N ALA A 355 -28.01 -3.09 -26.41
CA ALA A 355 -28.68 -3.34 -27.69
C ALA A 355 -27.67 -3.78 -28.76
N LYS A 356 -26.51 -3.12 -28.86
CA LYS A 356 -25.44 -3.46 -29.82
C LYS A 356 -24.95 -4.90 -29.70
N VAL A 357 -24.87 -5.44 -28.48
CA VAL A 357 -24.49 -6.85 -28.28
C VAL A 357 -25.47 -7.77 -28.99
N VAL A 358 -26.78 -7.53 -28.85
CA VAL A 358 -27.79 -8.36 -29.51
C VAL A 358 -27.83 -8.11 -31.02
N ILE A 359 -27.69 -6.86 -31.47
CA ILE A 359 -27.58 -6.54 -32.90
C ILE A 359 -26.43 -7.33 -33.53
N PHE A 360 -25.25 -7.30 -32.91
CA PHE A 360 -24.08 -8.05 -33.38
C PHE A 360 -24.35 -9.56 -33.42
N LEU A 361 -24.96 -10.14 -32.38
CA LEU A 361 -25.33 -11.56 -32.38
C LEU A 361 -26.33 -11.91 -33.49
N ILE A 362 -27.25 -11.01 -33.82
CA ILE A 362 -28.23 -11.21 -34.91
C ILE A 362 -27.56 -11.06 -36.28
N GLU A 363 -26.64 -10.10 -36.44
CA GLU A 363 -25.89 -9.87 -37.67
C GLU A 363 -24.93 -11.03 -38.01
N GLU A 364 -24.42 -11.73 -37.00
CA GLU A 364 -23.56 -12.90 -37.15
C GLU A 364 -24.35 -14.20 -37.47
N LEU A 365 -25.68 -14.17 -37.46
CA LEU A 365 -26.47 -15.34 -37.83
C LEU A 365 -26.34 -15.63 -39.33
N PRO A 366 -26.16 -16.92 -39.72
CA PRO A 366 -26.23 -17.30 -41.12
C PRO A 366 -27.56 -16.90 -41.75
N VAL A 367 -27.54 -16.58 -43.04
CA VAL A 367 -28.78 -16.37 -43.79
C VAL A 367 -29.63 -17.65 -43.78
N ALA A 368 -30.95 -17.50 -43.87
CA ALA A 368 -31.92 -18.58 -43.66
C ALA A 368 -31.61 -19.89 -44.42
N VAL A 369 -31.12 -19.78 -45.66
CA VAL A 369 -30.80 -20.93 -46.51
C VAL A 369 -29.57 -21.72 -46.05
N ASP A 370 -28.68 -21.10 -45.28
CA ASP A 370 -27.43 -21.70 -44.80
C ASP A 370 -27.52 -22.23 -43.37
N ILE A 371 -28.69 -22.10 -42.73
CA ILE A 371 -28.91 -22.56 -41.37
C ILE A 371 -28.91 -24.09 -41.30
N LYS A 372 -28.28 -24.61 -40.24
CA LYS A 372 -28.02 -26.02 -39.98
C LYS A 372 -28.16 -26.25 -38.48
N VAL A 373 -28.32 -27.50 -38.07
CA VAL A 373 -28.36 -27.91 -36.64
C VAL A 373 -27.16 -27.37 -35.84
N ALA A 374 -25.97 -27.25 -36.46
CA ALA A 374 -24.78 -26.71 -35.81
C ALA A 374 -24.91 -25.24 -35.34
N HIS A 375 -25.83 -24.46 -35.93
CA HIS A 375 -26.07 -23.06 -35.56
C HIS A 375 -27.06 -22.90 -34.40
N GLU A 376 -27.63 -24.00 -33.88
CA GLU A 376 -28.62 -23.99 -32.80
C GLU A 376 -28.16 -23.21 -31.57
N ALA A 377 -26.90 -23.39 -31.17
CA ALA A 377 -26.34 -22.70 -30.00
C ALA A 377 -26.30 -21.17 -30.19
N GLN A 378 -25.86 -20.69 -31.35
CA GLN A 378 -25.77 -19.27 -31.66
C GLN A 378 -27.15 -18.61 -31.71
N ILE A 379 -28.13 -19.28 -32.34
CA ILE A 379 -29.52 -18.78 -32.43
C ILE A 379 -30.15 -18.69 -31.03
N LYS A 380 -29.99 -19.74 -30.21
CA LYS A 380 -30.48 -19.75 -28.82
C LYS A 380 -29.80 -18.68 -27.96
N GLU A 381 -28.51 -18.44 -28.16
CA GLU A 381 -27.78 -17.39 -27.46
C GLU A 381 -28.31 -15.99 -27.81
N ALA A 382 -28.52 -15.70 -29.09
CA ALA A 382 -29.10 -14.43 -29.54
C ALA A 382 -30.48 -14.19 -28.93
N ARG A 383 -31.38 -15.19 -28.95
CA ARG A 383 -32.72 -15.10 -28.33
C ARG A 383 -32.65 -14.92 -26.81
N ALA A 384 -31.85 -15.74 -26.13
CA ALA A 384 -31.71 -15.65 -24.68
C ALA A 384 -31.13 -14.29 -24.24
N THR A 385 -30.25 -13.70 -25.04
CA THR A 385 -29.66 -12.37 -24.78
C THR A 385 -30.68 -11.27 -25.06
N TYR A 386 -31.46 -11.36 -26.15
CA TYR A 386 -32.56 -10.44 -26.45
C TYR A 386 -33.62 -10.43 -25.33
N GLU A 387 -34.03 -11.59 -24.81
CA GLU A 387 -35.07 -11.65 -23.78
C GLU A 387 -34.65 -11.06 -22.42
N LYS A 388 -33.35 -10.96 -22.18
CA LYS A 388 -32.80 -10.30 -20.98
C LYS A 388 -32.77 -8.78 -21.08
N LEU A 389 -33.02 -8.22 -22.27
CA LEU A 389 -33.04 -6.77 -22.47
C LEU A 389 -34.30 -6.13 -21.89
N THR A 390 -34.15 -4.90 -21.39
CA THR A 390 -35.28 -4.06 -20.98
C THR A 390 -36.06 -3.55 -22.20
N SER A 391 -37.28 -3.06 -22.01
CA SER A 391 -38.09 -2.51 -23.11
C SER A 391 -37.38 -1.38 -23.87
N VAL A 392 -36.64 -0.53 -23.16
CA VAL A 392 -35.83 0.55 -23.77
C VAL A 392 -34.73 -0.02 -24.66
N GLN A 393 -34.07 -1.09 -24.21
CA GLN A 393 -32.99 -1.73 -24.96
C GLN A 393 -33.51 -2.55 -26.14
N LYS A 394 -34.63 -3.27 -25.99
CA LYS A 394 -35.31 -3.97 -27.10
C LYS A 394 -35.72 -2.99 -28.20
N ALA A 395 -36.23 -1.81 -27.83
CA ALA A 395 -36.53 -0.75 -28.79
C ALA A 395 -35.29 -0.26 -29.56
N LEU A 396 -34.11 -0.26 -28.92
CA LEU A 396 -32.83 0.10 -29.55
C LEU A 396 -32.25 -1.00 -30.45
N VAL A 397 -32.56 -2.29 -30.18
CA VAL A 397 -32.23 -3.39 -31.10
C VAL A 397 -33.00 -3.24 -32.41
N GLY A 398 -34.25 -2.74 -32.33
CA GLY A 398 -35.09 -2.53 -33.48
C GLY A 398 -35.70 -3.84 -33.97
N ASN A 399 -35.64 -4.08 -35.29
CA ASN A 399 -36.27 -5.25 -35.89
C ASN A 399 -35.42 -6.51 -35.69
N ILE A 400 -36.04 -7.58 -35.18
CA ILE A 400 -35.44 -8.90 -34.95
C ILE A 400 -35.84 -9.96 -35.99
N THR A 401 -36.43 -9.59 -37.13
CA THR A 401 -36.88 -10.55 -38.17
C THR A 401 -35.80 -11.55 -38.57
N ALA A 402 -34.53 -11.14 -38.65
CA ALA A 402 -33.45 -12.06 -38.99
C ALA A 402 -33.29 -13.20 -37.96
N LEU A 403 -33.46 -12.90 -36.66
CA LEU A 403 -33.45 -13.90 -35.60
C LEU A 403 -34.66 -14.85 -35.70
N GLU A 404 -35.85 -14.31 -35.94
CA GLU A 404 -37.09 -15.10 -36.06
C GLU A 404 -37.05 -16.05 -37.28
N VAL A 405 -36.55 -15.54 -38.41
CA VAL A 405 -36.34 -16.36 -39.61
C VAL A 405 -35.30 -17.43 -39.33
N ALA A 406 -34.24 -17.12 -38.59
CA ALA A 406 -33.21 -18.08 -38.24
C ALA A 406 -33.74 -19.22 -37.36
N GLU A 407 -34.56 -18.89 -36.37
CA GLU A 407 -35.24 -19.86 -35.51
C GLU A 407 -36.18 -20.77 -36.30
N GLN A 408 -36.93 -20.21 -37.26
CA GLN A 408 -37.83 -20.99 -38.10
C GLN A 408 -37.07 -21.92 -39.05
N ALA A 409 -35.98 -21.45 -39.66
CA ALA A 409 -35.14 -22.28 -40.52
C ALA A 409 -34.49 -23.43 -39.73
N LEU A 410 -34.09 -23.18 -38.49
CA LEU A 410 -33.58 -24.22 -37.59
C LEU A 410 -34.65 -25.27 -37.26
N MET A 411 -35.91 -24.87 -37.03
CA MET A 411 -37.01 -25.82 -36.80
C MET A 411 -37.24 -26.75 -38.00
N ASN A 412 -37.03 -26.27 -39.23
CA ASN A 412 -37.16 -27.07 -40.45
C ASN A 412 -35.95 -28.01 -40.68
N CYS A 413 -34.88 -27.90 -39.89
CA CYS A 413 -33.74 -28.83 -39.94
C CYS A 413 -34.01 -30.15 -39.19
N PHE A 414 -35.11 -30.21 -38.44
CA PHE A 414 -35.60 -31.38 -37.71
C PHE A 414 -36.91 -31.86 -38.34
#